data_AF-A0A8T9MW05-F1
#
_entry.id   AF-A0A8T9MW05-F1
#
_cell.length_a   1.000
_cell.length_b   1.000
_cell.length_c   1.000
_cell.angle_alpha   90.00
_cell.angle_beta   90.00
_cell.angle_gamma   90.00
#
_symmetry.space_group_name_H-M   'P 1'
#
loop_
_entity.id
_entity.type
_entity.pdbx_description
1 polymer ?
#
loop_
_entity_poly.entity_id
_entity_poly.type
_entity_poly.pdbx_seq_one_letter_code
_entity_poly.pdbx_strand_id
1 'polypeptide(L)'
;MLKQNLLRNLEQSRHIQKCPPEQACRETAREQQSLSRLRQQCPQNPALCFLNLYDRLFRHVSLQLLAQGYVLTSYQPHQTLIAICTQYDACASVRHTVQYRHRLKKTPLATNHTDPQEHQPACLCLHRLLSVFSSSDADDCQLLLDATLYHPQTTGNKTI
;
A
#
# COMPACT_ATOMS: atom_id res chain seq x y z
N MET A 1 -8.36 4.29 14.79
CA MET A 1 -7.81 3.46 15.87
C MET A 1 -8.12 2.00 15.55
N LEU A 2 -7.19 1.07 15.75
CA LEU A 2 -7.41 -0.34 15.40
C LEU A 2 -8.25 -1.04 16.47
N LYS A 3 -9.16 -1.92 16.04
CA LYS A 3 -10.01 -2.68 16.98
C LYS A 3 -9.16 -3.55 17.90
N GLN A 4 -9.42 -3.51 19.21
CA GLN A 4 -8.68 -4.26 20.23
C GLN A 4 -8.64 -5.77 19.99
N ASN A 5 -9.76 -6.36 19.55
CA ASN A 5 -9.81 -7.79 19.22
C ASN A 5 -8.88 -8.14 18.04
N LEU A 6 -8.71 -7.25 17.06
CA LEU A 6 -7.76 -7.47 15.97
C LEU A 6 -6.33 -7.46 16.52
N LEU A 7 -5.96 -6.46 17.31
CA LEU A 7 -4.61 -6.34 17.87
C LEU A 7 -4.25 -7.57 18.70
N ARG A 8 -5.16 -8.03 19.56
CA ARG A 8 -4.98 -9.26 20.34
C ARG A 8 -4.73 -10.48 19.43
N ASN A 9 -5.52 -10.65 18.37
CA ASN A 9 -5.36 -11.76 17.44
C ASN A 9 -4.02 -11.71 16.69
N LEU A 10 -3.60 -10.51 16.24
CA LEU A 10 -2.31 -10.30 15.57
C LEU A 10 -1.12 -10.50 16.51
N GLU A 11 -1.24 -10.12 17.78
CA GLU A 11 -0.21 -10.34 18.81
C GLU A 11 -0.07 -11.84 19.12
N GLN A 12 -1.20 -12.54 19.35
CA GLN A 12 -1.21 -13.98 19.62
C GLN A 12 -0.63 -14.80 18.46
N SER A 13 -0.89 -14.36 17.22
CA SER A 13 -0.34 -14.96 16.00
C SER A 13 1.06 -14.45 15.62
N ARG A 14 1.69 -13.60 16.46
CA ARG A 14 3.06 -13.06 16.30
C ARG A 14 3.27 -12.18 15.06
N HIS A 15 2.20 -11.67 14.46
CA HIS A 15 2.26 -10.70 13.36
C HIS A 15 2.67 -9.30 13.84
N ILE A 16 2.35 -9.00 15.10
CA ILE A 16 2.79 -7.79 15.81
C ILE A 16 3.32 -8.18 17.18
N GLN A 17 4.07 -7.30 17.81
CA GLN A 17 4.52 -7.45 19.19
C GLN A 17 4.39 -6.12 19.93
N LYS A 18 4.28 -6.17 21.26
CA LYS A 18 4.30 -4.97 22.08
C LYS A 18 5.60 -4.20 21.89
N CYS A 19 5.48 -2.89 21.82
CA CYS A 19 6.58 -1.96 21.63
C CYS A 19 6.65 -1.04 22.86
N PRO A 20 7.72 -1.15 23.69
CA PRO A 20 7.92 -0.25 24.81
C PRO A 20 7.99 1.22 24.35
N PRO A 21 7.57 2.20 25.17
CA PRO A 21 7.51 3.62 24.77
C PRO A 21 8.83 4.17 24.20
N GLU A 22 9.96 3.79 24.78
CA GLU A 22 11.29 4.20 24.31
C GLU A 22 11.60 3.68 22.91
N GLN A 23 11.22 2.44 22.62
CA GLN A 23 11.36 1.86 21.28
C GLN A 23 10.34 2.46 20.31
N ALA A 24 9.11 2.69 20.77
CA ALA A 24 8.03 3.24 19.94
C ALA A 24 8.38 4.62 19.38
N CYS A 25 9.03 5.47 20.19
CA CYS A 25 9.49 6.79 19.72
C CYS A 25 10.53 6.67 18.60
N ARG A 26 11.49 5.75 18.74
CA ARG A 26 12.53 5.50 17.73
C ARG A 26 11.97 4.91 16.44
N GLU A 27 11.11 3.91 16.53
CA GLU A 27 10.48 3.29 15.37
C GLU A 27 9.52 4.29 14.68
N THR A 28 8.80 5.12 15.43
CA THR A 28 7.94 6.17 14.86
C THR A 28 8.77 7.15 14.03
N ALA A 29 9.90 7.64 14.57
CA ALA A 29 10.79 8.53 13.83
C ALA A 29 11.35 7.87 12.56
N ARG A 30 11.69 6.58 12.63
CA ARG A 30 12.17 5.80 11.48
C ARG A 30 11.10 5.65 10.40
N GLU A 31 9.87 5.30 10.79
CA GLU A 31 8.77 5.14 9.86
C GLU A 31 8.37 6.46 9.20
N GLN A 32 8.37 7.55 9.97
CA GLN A 32 8.12 8.89 9.44
C GLN A 32 9.21 9.30 8.45
N GLN A 33 10.48 9.04 8.76
CA GLN A 33 11.58 9.33 7.83
C GLN A 33 11.47 8.50 6.56
N SER A 34 11.13 7.21 6.66
CA SER A 34 10.93 6.35 5.50
C SER A 34 9.77 6.85 4.63
N LEU A 35 8.65 7.24 5.24
CA LEU A 35 7.51 7.81 4.54
C LEU A 35 7.86 9.11 3.81
N SER A 36 8.60 10.01 4.46
CA SER A 36 9.09 11.25 3.82
C SER A 36 9.98 10.96 2.60
N ARG A 37 10.87 9.97 2.67
CA ARG A 37 11.69 9.56 1.52
C ARG A 37 10.83 8.99 0.37
N LEU A 38 9.83 8.19 0.69
CA LEU A 38 8.91 7.64 -0.32
C LEU A 38 8.12 8.76 -1.03
N ARG A 39 7.74 9.82 -0.31
CA ARG A 39 7.07 11.01 -0.86
C ARG A 39 7.95 11.84 -1.79
N GLN A 40 9.25 11.88 -1.53
CA GLN A 40 10.22 12.56 -2.39
C GLN A 40 10.52 11.77 -3.68
N GLN A 41 10.22 10.47 -3.68
CA GLN A 41 10.33 9.64 -4.87
C GLN A 41 9.03 9.76 -5.68
N CYS A 42 9.13 10.38 -6.86
CA CYS A 42 8.02 10.47 -7.83
C CYS A 42 8.38 9.67 -9.10
N PRO A 43 8.24 8.33 -9.09
CA PRO A 43 8.48 7.53 -10.28
C PRO A 43 7.50 7.89 -11.39
N GLN A 44 8.02 8.16 -12.59
CA GLN A 44 7.20 8.43 -13.78
C GLN A 44 6.54 7.15 -14.32
N ASN A 45 7.10 5.98 -14.02
CA ASN A 45 6.54 4.70 -14.43
C ASN A 45 5.33 4.34 -13.52
N PRO A 46 4.13 4.06 -14.07
CA PRO A 46 2.93 3.76 -13.29
C PRO A 46 3.06 2.56 -12.34
N ALA A 47 3.77 1.51 -12.74
CA ALA A 47 4.01 0.35 -11.88
C ALA A 47 4.90 0.70 -10.68
N LEU A 48 5.97 1.47 -10.91
CA LEU A 48 6.83 1.97 -9.83
C LEU A 48 6.09 2.95 -8.92
N CYS A 49 5.23 3.81 -9.48
CA CYS A 49 4.38 4.71 -8.72
C CYS A 49 3.43 3.93 -7.80
N PHE A 50 2.75 2.89 -8.32
CA PHE A 50 1.91 2.01 -7.52
C PHE A 50 2.69 1.33 -6.39
N LEU A 51 3.88 0.77 -6.68
CA LEU A 51 4.71 0.12 -5.67
C LEU A 51 5.11 1.11 -4.56
N ASN A 52 5.47 2.34 -4.93
CA ASN A 52 5.80 3.39 -3.97
C ASN A 52 4.60 3.73 -3.07
N LEU A 53 3.42 3.99 -3.66
CA LEU A 53 2.19 4.29 -2.92
C LEU A 53 1.77 3.14 -2.00
N TYR A 54 1.93 1.89 -2.44
CA TYR A 54 1.70 0.72 -1.62
C TYR A 54 2.66 0.67 -0.41
N ASP A 55 3.94 0.98 -0.62
CA ASP A 55 4.90 1.02 0.48
C ASP A 55 4.58 2.18 1.45
N ARG A 56 4.02 3.31 0.97
CA ARG A 56 3.50 4.39 1.84
C ARG A 56 2.32 3.91 2.69
N LEU A 57 1.36 3.18 2.12
CA LEU A 57 0.27 2.55 2.88
C LEU A 57 0.83 1.66 3.99
N PHE A 58 1.87 0.88 3.70
CA PHE A 58 2.51 0.04 4.70
C PHE A 58 3.12 0.86 5.85
N ARG A 59 3.74 2.01 5.55
CA ARG A 59 4.27 2.92 6.58
C ARG A 59 3.16 3.48 7.47
N HIS A 60 2.03 3.89 6.89
CA HIS A 60 0.87 4.36 7.64
C HIS A 60 0.32 3.31 8.60
N VAL A 61 0.23 2.06 8.15
CA VAL A 61 -0.19 0.94 9.02
C VAL A 61 0.82 0.71 10.15
N SER A 62 2.12 0.80 9.87
CA SER A 62 3.17 0.71 10.91
C SER A 62 3.03 1.83 11.94
N LEU A 63 2.85 3.08 11.50
CA LEU A 63 2.63 4.25 12.37
C LEU A 63 1.37 4.10 13.23
N GLN A 64 0.27 3.58 12.67
CA GLN A 64 -0.96 3.36 13.42
C GLN A 64 -0.82 2.26 14.49
N LEU A 65 -0.01 1.23 14.24
CA LEU A 65 0.34 0.22 15.24
C LEU A 65 1.21 0.81 16.35
N LEU A 66 2.22 1.59 15.99
CA LEU A 66 3.14 2.24 16.94
C LEU A 66 2.39 3.18 17.89
N ALA A 67 1.43 3.95 17.37
CA ALA A 67 0.55 4.80 18.16
C ALA A 67 -0.30 4.04 19.20
N GLN A 68 -0.44 2.72 19.05
CA GLN A 68 -1.16 1.83 19.97
C GLN A 68 -0.21 0.92 20.76
N GLY A 69 1.10 1.18 20.73
CA GLY A 69 2.10 0.43 21.48
C GLY A 69 2.47 -0.92 20.86
N TYR A 70 2.32 -1.06 19.53
CA TYR A 70 2.65 -2.28 18.80
C TYR A 70 3.63 -2.00 17.66
N VAL A 71 4.49 -2.95 17.35
CA VAL A 71 5.37 -2.92 16.17
C VAL A 71 5.14 -4.17 15.31
N LEU A 72 5.25 -4.01 14.00
CA LEU A 72 5.22 -5.11 13.05
C LEU A 72 6.41 -6.05 13.26
N THR A 73 6.18 -7.35 13.19
CA THR A 73 7.27 -8.34 13.10
C THR A 73 7.61 -8.59 11.63
N SER A 74 8.68 -9.36 11.39
CA SER A 74 9.00 -9.86 10.04
C SER A 74 8.11 -11.02 9.60
N TYR A 75 7.23 -11.52 10.48
CA TYR A 75 6.36 -12.65 10.18
C TYR A 75 5.17 -12.21 9.31
N GLN A 76 5.18 -12.67 8.06
CA GLN A 76 4.09 -12.46 7.08
C GLN A 76 3.55 -11.02 7.03
N PRO A 77 4.38 -10.00 6.76
CA PRO A 77 4.00 -8.58 6.82
C PRO A 77 2.80 -8.23 5.94
N HIS A 78 2.64 -8.88 4.79
CA HIS A 78 1.50 -8.67 3.90
C HIS A 78 0.20 -9.27 4.43
N GLN A 79 0.25 -10.37 5.20
CA GLN A 79 -0.94 -10.90 5.86
C GLN A 79 -1.37 -9.97 7.01
N THR A 80 -0.42 -9.38 7.73
CA THR A 80 -0.70 -8.34 8.73
C THR A 80 -1.37 -7.13 8.09
N LEU A 81 -0.85 -6.65 6.96
CA LEU A 81 -1.46 -5.57 6.19
C LEU A 81 -2.89 -5.91 5.77
N ILE A 82 -3.12 -7.11 5.23
CA ILE A 82 -4.47 -7.56 4.85
C ILE A 82 -5.41 -7.50 6.05
N ALA A 83 -5.03 -8.13 7.16
CA ALA A 83 -5.85 -8.19 8.37
C ALA A 83 -6.23 -6.80 8.91
N ILE A 84 -5.31 -5.84 8.84
CA ILE A 84 -5.57 -4.45 9.25
C ILE A 84 -6.44 -3.72 8.22
N CYS A 85 -6.08 -3.74 6.95
CA CYS A 85 -6.76 -2.99 5.90
C CYS A 85 -8.20 -3.48 5.64
N THR A 86 -8.52 -4.75 5.94
CA THR A 86 -9.90 -5.27 5.86
C THR A 86 -10.88 -4.62 6.84
N GLN A 87 -10.41 -3.82 7.80
CA GLN A 87 -11.30 -2.98 8.62
C GLN A 87 -11.87 -1.78 7.85
N TYR A 88 -11.22 -1.40 6.75
CA TYR A 88 -11.51 -0.17 6.00
C TYR A 88 -12.02 -0.42 4.59
N ASP A 89 -11.75 -1.60 4.02
CA ASP A 89 -12.20 -1.97 2.67
C ASP A 89 -12.49 -3.49 2.60
N ALA A 90 -13.17 -3.92 1.54
CA ALA A 90 -13.54 -5.31 1.34
C ALA A 90 -12.31 -6.23 1.25
N CYS A 91 -12.37 -7.39 1.94
CA CYS A 91 -11.26 -8.35 1.98
C CYS A 91 -10.76 -8.76 0.59
N ALA A 92 -11.68 -8.98 -0.35
CA ALA A 92 -11.34 -9.31 -1.73
C ALA A 92 -10.49 -8.22 -2.40
N SER A 93 -10.88 -6.95 -2.25
CA SER A 93 -10.17 -5.79 -2.82
C SER A 93 -8.78 -5.60 -2.22
N VAL A 94 -8.65 -5.76 -0.89
CA VAL A 94 -7.35 -5.69 -0.21
C VAL A 94 -6.43 -6.80 -0.68
N ARG A 95 -6.93 -8.05 -0.74
CA ARG A 95 -6.16 -9.20 -1.23
C ARG A 95 -5.72 -9.01 -2.68
N HIS A 96 -6.60 -8.52 -3.54
CA HIS A 96 -6.30 -8.20 -4.94
C HIS A 96 -5.16 -7.18 -5.03
N THR A 97 -5.21 -6.12 -4.23
CA THR A 97 -4.16 -5.08 -4.18
C THR A 97 -2.79 -5.66 -3.79
N VAL A 98 -2.75 -6.54 -2.78
CA VAL A 98 -1.52 -7.24 -2.38
C VAL A 98 -1.01 -8.20 -3.45
N GLN A 99 -1.91 -8.95 -4.11
CA GLN A 99 -1.56 -9.85 -5.21
C GLN A 99 -0.99 -9.08 -6.41
N TYR A 100 -1.64 -7.99 -6.78
CA TYR A 100 -1.21 -7.10 -7.85
C TYR A 100 0.18 -6.52 -7.54
N ARG A 101 0.44 -6.06 -6.30
CA ARG A 101 1.79 -5.67 -5.84
C ARG A 101 2.81 -6.79 -6.03
N HIS A 102 2.48 -8.02 -5.64
CA HIS A 102 3.40 -9.15 -5.79
C HIS A 102 3.72 -9.47 -7.24
N ARG A 103 2.76 -9.33 -8.15
CA ARG A 103 3.00 -9.48 -9.59
C ARG A 103 3.95 -8.42 -10.10
N LEU A 104 3.69 -7.15 -9.81
CA LEU A 104 4.58 -6.05 -10.23
C LEU A 104 6.04 -6.25 -9.77
N LYS A 105 6.25 -6.81 -8.58
CA LYS A 105 7.61 -7.07 -8.07
C LYS A 105 8.29 -8.28 -8.74
N LYS A 106 7.52 -9.23 -9.26
CA LYS A 106 8.04 -10.45 -9.93
C LYS A 106 8.23 -10.26 -11.43
N THR A 107 7.46 -9.37 -12.04
CA THR A 107 7.55 -9.08 -13.46
C THR A 107 8.73 -8.14 -13.73
N PRO A 108 9.56 -8.40 -14.75
CA PRO A 108 10.58 -7.44 -15.18
C PRO A 108 9.93 -6.11 -15.52
N LEU A 109 10.39 -5.03 -14.87
CA LEU A 109 9.89 -3.65 -15.01
C LEU A 109 9.89 -3.12 -16.46
N ALA A 110 10.54 -3.83 -17.39
CA ALA A 110 10.59 -3.52 -18.82
C ALA A 110 9.31 -3.89 -19.59
N THR A 111 8.39 -4.66 -19.01
CA THR A 111 7.12 -4.99 -19.66
C THR A 111 6.01 -4.05 -19.16
N ASN A 112 5.81 -2.95 -19.89
CA ASN A 112 4.78 -1.93 -19.62
C ASN A 112 3.33 -2.45 -19.74
N HIS A 113 3.11 -3.75 -19.90
CA HIS A 113 1.77 -4.32 -19.95
C HIS A 113 1.26 -4.60 -18.54
N THR A 114 0.67 -3.56 -17.98
CA THR A 114 -0.22 -3.72 -16.85
C THR A 114 -1.61 -4.01 -17.41
N ASP A 115 -2.19 -5.17 -17.10
CA ASP A 115 -3.57 -5.47 -17.45
C ASP A 115 -4.51 -4.44 -16.78
N PRO A 116 -5.23 -3.60 -17.56
CA PRO A 116 -6.12 -2.60 -17.00
C PRO A 116 -7.18 -3.19 -16.07
N GLN A 117 -7.63 -4.43 -16.34
CA GLN A 117 -8.64 -5.12 -15.53
C GLN A 117 -8.13 -5.43 -14.11
N GLU A 118 -6.81 -5.54 -13.93
CA GLU A 118 -6.20 -5.80 -12.64
C GLU A 118 -5.68 -4.53 -11.98
N HIS A 119 -5.14 -3.62 -12.79
CA HIS A 119 -4.56 -2.36 -12.35
C HIS A 119 -5.59 -1.47 -11.65
N GLN A 120 -6.69 -1.17 -12.36
CA GLN A 120 -7.64 -0.16 -11.92
C GLN A 120 -8.31 -0.54 -10.58
N PRO A 121 -8.78 -1.78 -10.36
CA PRO A 121 -9.35 -2.17 -9.06
C PRO A 121 -8.33 -2.09 -7.92
N ALA A 122 -7.07 -2.42 -8.17
CA ALA A 122 -6.00 -2.34 -7.18
C ALA A 122 -5.69 -0.88 -6.79
N CYS A 123 -5.60 0.02 -7.78
CA CYS A 123 -5.38 1.45 -7.56
C CYS A 123 -6.56 2.09 -6.83
N LEU A 124 -7.80 1.73 -7.18
CA LEU A 124 -9.00 2.24 -6.49
C LEU A 124 -9.03 1.80 -5.02
N CYS A 125 -8.70 0.55 -4.73
CA CYS A 125 -8.60 0.07 -3.35
C CYS A 125 -7.46 0.77 -2.60
N LEU A 126 -6.29 0.91 -3.22
CA LEU A 126 -5.15 1.63 -2.64
C LEU A 126 -5.50 3.09 -2.32
N HIS A 127 -6.18 3.79 -3.23
CA HIS A 127 -6.66 5.16 -3.02
C HIS A 127 -7.59 5.26 -1.80
N ARG A 128 -8.60 4.37 -1.71
CA ARG A 128 -9.53 4.34 -0.57
C ARG A 128 -8.80 4.06 0.74
N LEU A 129 -7.87 3.12 0.75
CA LEU A 129 -7.08 2.81 1.93
C LEU A 129 -6.21 3.99 2.35
N LEU A 130 -5.50 4.63 1.40
CA LEU A 130 -4.68 5.81 1.68
C LEU A 130 -5.51 6.99 2.19
N SER A 131 -6.73 7.17 1.68
CA SER A 131 -7.67 8.21 2.15
C SER A 131 -8.01 8.10 3.64
N VAL A 132 -7.90 6.90 4.23
CA VAL A 132 -8.08 6.70 5.68
C VAL A 132 -6.91 7.26 6.49
N PHE A 133 -5.71 7.29 5.93
CA PHE A 133 -4.48 7.62 6.66
C PHE A 133 -3.91 9.00 6.29
N SER A 134 -3.98 9.40 5.03
CA SER A 134 -3.42 10.65 4.54
C SER A 134 -4.10 11.09 3.24
N SER A 135 -4.73 12.27 3.26
CA SER A 135 -5.29 12.89 2.06
C SER A 135 -4.24 13.12 0.99
N SER A 136 -3.07 13.65 1.36
CA SER A 136 -1.98 13.91 0.40
C SER A 136 -1.49 12.66 -0.32
N ASP A 137 -1.33 11.52 0.37
CA ASP A 137 -0.94 10.28 -0.33
C ASP A 137 -2.09 9.68 -1.14
N ALA A 138 -3.34 9.95 -0.75
CA ALA A 138 -4.51 9.61 -1.57
C ALA A 138 -4.56 10.46 -2.85
N ASP A 139 -4.30 11.76 -2.76
CA ASP A 139 -4.24 12.66 -3.92
C ASP A 139 -3.16 12.19 -4.92
N ASP A 140 -1.98 11.80 -4.44
CA ASP A 140 -0.93 11.21 -5.29
C ASP A 140 -1.40 9.91 -5.96
N CYS A 141 -2.20 9.10 -5.27
CA CYS A 141 -2.79 7.89 -5.84
C CYS A 141 -3.91 8.20 -6.85
N GLN A 142 -4.63 9.31 -6.67
CA GLN A 142 -5.63 9.78 -7.64
C GLN A 142 -4.97 10.22 -8.93
N LEU A 143 -3.82 10.91 -8.86
CA LEU A 143 -3.04 11.26 -10.06
C LEU A 143 -2.60 10.03 -10.85
N LEU A 144 -2.23 8.94 -10.16
CA LEU A 144 -1.94 7.66 -10.82
C LEU A 144 -3.18 7.09 -11.52
N LEU A 145 -4.34 7.10 -10.86
CA LEU A 145 -5.61 6.66 -11.45
C LEU A 145 -5.94 7.46 -12.71
N ASP A 146 -5.87 8.78 -12.65
CA ASP A 146 -6.18 9.67 -13.76
C ASP A 146 -5.23 9.43 -14.94
N ALA A 147 -3.93 9.30 -14.68
CA ALA A 147 -2.94 9.01 -15.71
C ALA A 147 -3.21 7.68 -16.44
N THR A 148 -3.80 6.69 -15.76
CA THR A 148 -4.10 5.38 -16.35
C THR A 148 -5.40 5.35 -17.15
N LEU A 149 -6.32 6.29 -16.90
CA LEU A 149 -7.57 6.44 -17.64
C LEU A 149 -7.40 7.23 -18.95
N TYR A 150 -6.33 8.03 -19.07
CA TYR A 150 -6.07 8.93 -20.20
C TYR A 150 -5.11 8.39 -21.29
N HIS A 151 -4.75 7.10 -21.28
CA HIS A 151 -4.12 6.49 -22.46
C HIS A 151 -5.19 5.94 -23.41
N PRO A 152 -5.61 6.68 -24.45
CA PRO A 152 -6.40 6.09 -25.52
C PRO A 152 -5.55 4.99 -26.15
N GLN A 153 -6.18 3.83 -26.39
CA GLN A 153 -5.61 2.83 -27.26
C GLN A 153 -5.26 3.51 -28.58
N THR A 154 -3.97 3.61 -28.89
CA THR A 154 -3.53 3.90 -30.26
C THR A 154 -3.89 2.69 -31.11
N THR A 155 -5.15 2.62 -31.54
CA THR A 155 -5.57 1.85 -32.69
C THR A 155 -5.03 2.57 -33.93
N GLY A 156 -3.76 2.28 -34.26
CA GLY A 156 -3.07 2.80 -35.44
C GLY A 156 -2.91 1.73 -36.51
N ASN A 157 -3.95 1.58 -37.33
CA ASN A 157 -4.00 1.13 -38.73
C ASN A 157 -3.02 0.03 -39.20
N LYS A 158 -3.59 -1.15 -39.48
CA LYS A 158 -3.13 -1.97 -40.61
C LYS A 158 -3.54 -1.26 -41.90
N THR A 159 -2.57 -0.69 -42.59
CA THR A 159 -2.73 -0.26 -43.97
C THR A 159 -2.94 -1.50 -44.85
N ILE A 160 -3.88 -1.34 -45.78
CA ILE A 160 -4.34 -2.28 -46.81
C ILE A 160 -3.17 -2.74 -47.69
#